data_AF-A0A0C2MR75-F1
#
_entry.id   AF-A0A0C2MR75-F1
#
_cell.length_a   1.000
_cell.length_b   1.000
_cell.length_c   1.000
_cell.angle_alpha   90.00
_cell.angle_beta   90.00
_cell.angle_gamma   90.00
#
_symmetry.space_group_name_H-M   'P 1'
#
loop_
_entity.id
_entity.type
_entity.pdbx_description
1 polymer ?
#
loop_
_entity_poly.entity_id
_entity_poly.type
_entity_poly.pdbx_seq_one_letter_code
_entity_poly.pdbx_strand_id
1 'polypeptide(L)'
;MPSDLIDGLILLMNSDLCQPINLVFLSKIQGNPYETKIINFAKHIQSVVKSESEIIFCENMCDDPKRRKPNIEKATTSLNWQPKVNMTESITYDCNIRNDNNLMSSRTISDRLTFFGEDCIESVIVEPGENISRPGLTVEIDEAKFDRRKFNWVVGGIFCELKDVFLVPYPDNKRNSICMIDIINQNVHPDSMIITDCWKGYDGLKQWRREPFNPQP
;
A
#
# COMPACT_ATOMS: atom_id res chain seq x y z
N MET A 1 13.04 4.69 11.17
CA MET A 1 12.85 3.42 10.43
C MET A 1 11.38 3.01 10.47
N PRO A 2 10.75 2.63 9.34
CA PRO A 2 9.37 2.15 9.27
C PRO A 2 9.17 0.72 9.83
N SER A 3 9.79 0.39 10.97
CA SER A 3 9.76 -0.97 11.54
C SER A 3 8.34 -1.43 11.88
N ASP A 4 7.52 -0.55 12.46
CA ASP A 4 6.12 -0.89 12.80
C ASP A 4 5.31 -1.28 11.56
N LEU A 5 5.51 -0.60 10.43
CA LEU A 5 4.78 -0.89 9.19
C LEU A 5 5.27 -2.21 8.57
N ILE A 6 6.59 -2.44 8.58
CA ILE A 6 7.19 -3.69 8.09
C ILE A 6 6.67 -4.87 8.94
N ASP A 7 6.68 -4.73 10.27
CA ASP A 7 6.14 -5.76 11.17
C ASP A 7 4.65 -6.04 10.90
N GLY A 8 3.87 -4.98 10.63
CA GLY A 8 2.46 -5.10 10.29
C GLY A 8 2.24 -5.84 8.97
N LEU A 9 3.05 -5.54 7.96
CA LEU A 9 3.02 -6.22 6.67
C LEU A 9 3.42 -7.69 6.80
N ILE A 10 4.48 -8.00 7.54
CA ILE A 10 4.92 -9.38 7.78
C ILE A 10 3.82 -10.18 8.50
N LEU A 11 3.17 -9.60 9.52
CA LEU A 11 2.05 -10.26 10.21
C LEU A 11 0.86 -10.48 9.28
N LEU A 12 0.54 -9.50 8.43
CA LEU A 12 -0.53 -9.64 7.44
C LEU A 12 -0.22 -10.77 6.45
N MET A 13 0.99 -10.79 5.87
CA MET A 13 1.42 -11.82 4.93
C MET A 13 1.36 -13.24 5.52
N ASN A 14 1.63 -13.38 6.82
CA ASN A 14 1.57 -14.68 7.50
C ASN A 14 0.17 -15.02 8.05
N SER A 15 -0.81 -14.13 7.92
CA SER A 15 -2.17 -14.33 8.45
C SER A 15 -3.12 -14.95 7.42
N ASP A 16 -4.25 -15.49 7.87
CA ASP A 16 -5.35 -15.97 7.00
C ASP A 16 -6.25 -14.86 6.45
N LEU A 17 -5.89 -13.59 6.67
CA LEU A 17 -6.74 -12.47 6.32
C LEU A 17 -6.57 -12.08 4.85
N CYS A 18 -7.66 -12.15 4.10
CA CYS A 18 -7.72 -11.73 2.69
C CYS A 18 -8.56 -10.46 2.50
N GLN A 19 -8.71 -9.68 3.57
CA GLN A 19 -9.56 -8.49 3.58
C GLN A 19 -8.69 -7.26 3.87
N PRO A 20 -9.00 -6.07 3.32
CA PRO A 20 -8.23 -4.88 3.60
C PRO A 20 -8.12 -4.62 5.10
N ILE A 21 -6.93 -4.18 5.50
CA ILE A 21 -6.59 -3.86 6.87
C ILE A 21 -5.81 -2.56 6.89
N ASN A 22 -6.15 -1.67 7.82
CA ASN A 22 -5.42 -0.42 7.99
C ASN A 22 -4.18 -0.66 8.86
N LEU A 23 -3.02 -0.36 8.31
CA LEU A 23 -1.75 -0.27 9.05
C LEU A 23 -1.30 1.19 9.12
N VAL A 24 -0.67 1.58 10.23
CA VAL A 24 -0.29 2.97 10.50
C VAL A 24 1.13 3.09 11.04
N PHE A 25 1.87 4.12 10.61
CA PHE A 25 3.28 4.25 10.97
C PHE A 25 3.52 4.99 12.31
N LEU A 26 2.51 5.42 13.06
CA LEU A 26 2.74 6.36 14.16
C LEU A 26 2.05 5.96 15.46
N SER A 27 2.86 5.60 16.45
CA SER A 27 2.39 5.58 17.84
C SER A 27 2.51 6.98 18.42
N LYS A 28 1.37 7.48 18.91
CA LYS A 28 1.16 8.55 19.89
C LYS A 28 2.26 9.63 19.95
N ILE A 29 1.90 10.87 19.60
CA ILE A 29 2.58 12.03 20.20
C ILE A 29 2.28 11.98 21.70
N GLN A 30 3.30 12.11 22.54
CA GLN A 30 3.15 12.06 23.98
C GLN A 30 2.06 13.07 24.43
N GLY A 31 0.96 12.55 24.96
CA GLY A 31 -0.17 13.35 25.45
C GLY A 31 -1.35 13.61 24.48
N ASN A 32 -1.36 13.09 23.23
CA ASN A 32 -2.50 13.28 22.32
C ASN A 32 -2.89 11.98 21.58
N PRO A 33 -4.12 11.45 21.74
CA PRO A 33 -4.54 10.19 21.13
C PRO A 33 -4.75 10.33 19.62
N TYR A 34 -3.94 9.61 18.83
CA TYR A 34 -4.10 9.25 17.40
C TYR A 34 -4.32 10.37 16.36
N GLU A 35 -4.78 11.55 16.73
CA GLU A 35 -5.15 12.65 15.85
C GLU A 35 -4.46 13.93 16.31
N THR A 36 -3.60 14.47 15.46
CA THR A 36 -2.89 15.72 15.73
C THR A 36 -3.10 16.69 14.58
N LYS A 37 -3.37 17.95 14.91
CA LYS A 37 -3.41 19.03 13.90
C LYS A 37 -2.04 19.16 13.25
N ILE A 38 -2.00 19.39 11.94
CA ILE A 38 -0.75 19.57 11.17
C ILE A 38 0.16 20.63 11.82
N ILE A 39 -0.40 21.72 12.34
CA ILE A 39 0.37 22.76 13.04
C ILE A 39 1.06 22.26 14.31
N ASN A 40 0.41 21.39 15.09
CA ASN A 40 1.01 20.82 16.30
C ASN A 40 2.13 19.85 15.93
N PHE A 41 1.95 19.11 14.83
CA PHE A 41 2.99 18.24 14.28
C PHE A 41 4.21 19.05 13.78
N ALA A 42 3.98 20.14 13.03
CA ALA A 42 5.04 21.04 12.56
C ALA A 42 5.84 21.64 13.73
N LYS A 43 5.14 22.13 14.77
CA LYS A 43 5.79 22.65 16.00
C LYS A 43 6.57 21.57 16.75
N HIS A 44 6.06 20.34 16.80
CA HIS A 44 6.76 19.22 17.43
C HIS A 44 8.07 18.89 16.72
N ILE A 45 8.04 18.79 15.38
CA ILE A 45 9.25 18.60 14.57
C ILE A 45 10.23 19.75 14.83
N GLN A 46 9.76 21.00 14.77
CA GLN A 46 10.60 22.18 15.00
C GLN A 46 11.31 22.12 16.36
N SER A 47 10.59 21.70 17.40
CA SER A 47 11.12 21.51 18.76
C SER A 47 12.18 20.40 18.83
N VAL A 48 11.90 19.23 18.24
CA VAL A 48 12.82 18.08 18.26
C VAL A 48 14.11 18.37 17.47
N VAL A 49 13.96 18.98 16.29
CA VAL A 49 15.08 19.32 15.40
C VAL A 49 15.84 20.57 15.87
N LYS A 50 15.24 21.35 16.79
CA LYS A 50 15.74 22.68 17.20
C LYS A 50 15.94 23.61 16.00
N SER A 51 14.98 23.61 15.09
CA SER A 51 15.04 24.44 13.87
C SER A 51 14.43 25.82 14.10
N GLU A 52 15.04 26.85 13.50
CA GLU A 52 14.51 28.22 13.47
C GLU A 52 13.62 28.49 12.25
N SER A 53 13.32 27.47 11.43
CA SER A 53 12.49 27.62 10.23
C SER A 53 11.11 28.19 10.55
N GLU A 54 10.67 29.18 9.78
CA GLU A 54 9.32 29.74 9.90
C GLU A 54 8.26 28.75 9.40
N ILE A 55 7.14 28.64 10.14
CA ILE A 55 5.98 27.85 9.71
C ILE A 55 5.04 28.77 8.93
N ILE A 56 4.96 28.55 7.61
CA ILE A 56 4.10 29.32 6.70
C ILE A 56 2.81 28.55 6.44
N PHE A 57 1.68 29.24 6.45
CA PHE A 57 0.37 28.67 6.11
C PHE A 57 0.09 28.88 4.63
N CYS A 58 -0.20 27.80 3.92
CA CYS A 58 -0.61 27.82 2.51
C CYS A 58 -2.09 27.45 2.38
N GLU A 59 -2.70 27.80 1.25
CA GLU A 59 -4.05 27.34 0.92
C GLU A 59 -4.09 25.81 0.80
N ASN A 60 -5.20 25.21 1.26
CA ASN A 60 -5.39 23.76 1.16
C ASN A 60 -5.56 23.33 -0.31
N MET A 61 -5.02 22.18 -0.67
CA MET A 61 -5.36 21.54 -1.94
C MET A 61 -6.83 21.11 -1.95
N CYS A 62 -7.49 21.21 -3.10
CA CYS A 62 -8.93 20.93 -3.24
C CYS A 62 -9.29 19.49 -2.83
N ASP A 63 -8.38 18.54 -3.09
CA ASP A 63 -8.60 17.11 -2.88
C ASP A 63 -8.06 16.58 -1.54
N ASP A 64 -7.46 17.43 -0.70
CA ASP A 64 -6.86 16.96 0.55
C ASP A 64 -7.93 16.68 1.62
N PRO A 65 -7.98 15.45 2.19
CA PRO A 65 -8.96 15.11 3.22
C PRO A 65 -8.70 15.94 4.47
N LYS A 66 -9.73 16.65 4.95
CA LYS A 66 -9.65 17.53 6.13
C LYS A 66 -9.23 16.81 7.41
N ARG A 67 -9.48 15.50 7.51
CA ARG A 67 -9.13 14.64 8.65
C ARG A 67 -8.76 13.24 8.14
N ARG A 68 -7.73 12.64 8.75
CA ARG A 68 -7.37 11.22 8.55
C ARG A 68 -7.37 10.54 9.92
N LYS A 69 -8.23 9.54 10.10
CA LYS A 69 -8.29 8.72 11.32
C LYS A 69 -8.50 7.25 10.92
N PRO A 70 -7.44 6.53 10.57
CA PRO A 70 -7.54 5.11 10.22
C PRO A 70 -8.05 4.29 11.42
N ASN A 71 -9.09 3.48 11.22
CA ASN A 71 -9.53 2.51 12.22
C ASN A 71 -8.61 1.27 12.13
N ILE A 72 -7.85 1.00 13.21
CA ILE A 72 -6.89 -0.11 13.30
C ILE A 72 -7.41 -1.28 14.15
N GLU A 73 -8.68 -1.26 14.59
CA GLU A 73 -9.27 -2.33 15.43
C GLU A 73 -9.09 -3.71 14.80
N LYS A 74 -9.25 -3.81 13.48
CA LYS A 74 -9.05 -5.06 12.74
C LYS A 74 -7.60 -5.55 12.81
N ALA A 75 -6.61 -4.66 12.68
CA ALA A 75 -5.21 -5.02 12.82
C ALA A 75 -4.88 -5.45 14.26
N THR A 76 -5.43 -4.79 15.26
CA THR A 76 -5.21 -5.15 16.66
C THR A 76 -5.89 -6.45 17.04
N THR A 77 -7.12 -6.69 16.59
CA THR A 77 -7.88 -7.91 16.93
C THR A 77 -7.43 -9.12 16.13
N SER A 78 -7.18 -8.95 14.83
CA SER A 78 -6.94 -10.07 13.92
C SER A 78 -5.45 -10.37 13.73
N LEU A 79 -4.56 -9.38 13.81
CA LEU A 79 -3.11 -9.55 13.68
C LEU A 79 -2.35 -9.40 14.99
N ASN A 80 -3.03 -9.04 16.09
CA ASN A 80 -2.39 -8.63 17.35
C ASN A 80 -1.32 -7.53 17.14
N TRP A 81 -1.56 -6.65 16.15
CA TRP A 81 -0.62 -5.63 15.75
C TRP A 81 -1.07 -4.24 16.22
N GLN A 82 -0.10 -3.44 16.66
CA GLN A 82 -0.26 -2.03 17.01
C GLN A 82 1.08 -1.32 16.88
N PRO A 83 1.11 -0.01 16.55
CA PRO A 83 2.35 0.75 16.44
C PRO A 83 3.02 0.92 17.80
N LYS A 84 4.31 0.57 17.88
CA LYS A 84 5.10 0.59 19.12
C LYS A 84 6.07 1.76 19.16
N VAL A 85 6.48 2.29 18.01
CA VAL A 85 7.49 3.34 17.90
C VAL A 85 6.88 4.70 18.23
N ASN A 86 7.49 5.39 19.20
CA ASN A 86 7.11 6.74 19.55
C ASN A 86 7.53 7.74 18.46
N MET A 87 6.66 8.70 18.13
CA MET A 87 6.95 9.71 17.11
C MET A 87 8.24 10.51 17.40
N THR A 88 8.50 10.91 18.65
CA THR A 88 9.68 11.70 19.02
C THR A 88 10.96 10.90 18.80
N GLU A 89 10.95 9.62 19.16
CA GLU A 89 12.07 8.69 18.93
C GLU A 89 12.32 8.52 17.43
N SER A 90 11.25 8.34 16.64
CA SER A 90 11.37 8.22 15.18
C SER A 90 11.95 9.47 14.54
N ILE A 91 11.45 10.67 14.87
CA ILE A 91 11.94 11.93 14.31
C ILE A 91 13.42 12.13 14.67
N THR A 92 13.79 11.86 15.92
CA THR A 92 15.18 12.00 16.39
C THR A 92 16.10 11.04 15.64
N TYR A 93 15.70 9.77 15.49
CA TYR A 93 16.44 8.77 14.74
C TYR A 93 16.64 9.18 13.27
N ASP A 94 15.57 9.60 12.59
CA ASP A 94 15.63 10.02 11.19
C ASP A 94 16.50 11.28 11.00
N CYS A 95 16.52 12.20 11.97
CA CYS A 95 17.40 13.38 11.94
C CYS A 95 18.87 13.01 12.15
N ASN A 96 19.17 12.05 13.02
CA ASN A 96 20.53 11.59 13.26
C ASN A 96 21.11 10.90 12.02
N ILE A 97 20.32 10.06 11.33
CA ILE A 97 20.73 9.46 10.04
C ILE A 97 21.08 10.54 9.00
N ARG A 98 20.32 11.65 8.95
CA ARG A 98 20.57 12.75 8.01
C ARG A 98 21.86 13.52 8.31
N ASN A 99 22.29 13.59 9.56
CA ASN A 99 23.52 14.30 9.96
C ASN A 99 24.79 13.45 9.77
N ASP A 100 24.65 12.14 9.59
CA ASP A 100 25.75 11.31 9.11
C ASP A 100 25.99 11.61 7.61
N ASN A 101 26.91 12.53 7.32
CA ASN A 101 27.35 12.88 5.96
C ASN A 101 27.89 11.69 5.13
N ASN A 102 28.04 10.51 5.74
CA ASN A 102 28.44 9.26 5.10
C ASN A 102 27.26 8.31 4.77
N LEU A 103 26.03 8.60 5.17
CA LEU A 103 24.93 7.62 5.19
C LEU A 103 23.70 7.96 4.33
N MET A 104 23.91 8.77 3.28
CA MET A 104 23.08 8.94 2.06
C MET A 104 22.41 10.32 1.91
N SER A 105 22.37 10.79 0.66
CA SER A 105 21.74 12.07 0.26
C SER A 105 20.20 12.00 0.32
N SER A 106 19.53 13.15 0.40
CA SER A 106 18.06 13.25 0.37
C SER A 106 17.42 12.64 -0.88
N ARG A 107 18.10 12.63 -2.03
CA ARG A 107 17.66 11.90 -3.24
C ARG A 107 17.60 10.39 -3.00
N THR A 108 18.60 9.87 -2.31
CA THR A 108 18.78 8.43 -2.12
C THR A 108 17.72 7.80 -1.21
N ILE A 109 17.11 8.55 -0.30
CA ILE A 109 16.03 8.02 0.57
C ILE A 109 14.73 7.85 -0.23
N SER A 110 14.38 8.82 -1.06
CA SER A 110 13.25 8.69 -1.98
C SER A 110 13.51 7.54 -2.95
N ASP A 111 14.73 7.47 -3.50
CA ASP A 111 15.12 6.38 -4.41
C ASP A 111 15.11 5.02 -3.71
N ARG A 112 15.48 4.92 -2.42
CA ARG A 112 15.48 3.64 -1.68
C ARG A 112 14.08 3.11 -1.41
N LEU A 113 13.14 3.96 -0.99
CA LEU A 113 11.75 3.52 -0.76
C LEU A 113 11.08 3.08 -2.07
N THR A 114 11.39 3.76 -3.18
CA THR A 114 10.98 3.32 -4.52
C THR A 114 11.67 2.02 -4.92
N PHE A 115 12.98 1.88 -4.67
CA PHE A 115 13.77 0.69 -5.00
C PHE A 115 13.32 -0.56 -4.25
N PHE A 116 13.00 -0.46 -2.95
CA PHE A 116 12.43 -1.61 -2.22
C PHE A 116 11.05 -2.02 -2.76
N GLY A 117 10.25 -1.06 -3.23
CA GLY A 117 9.01 -1.37 -3.96
C GLY A 117 9.29 -2.07 -5.28
N GLU A 118 10.25 -1.58 -6.07
CA GLU A 118 10.67 -2.16 -7.36
C GLU A 118 11.18 -3.60 -7.20
N ASP A 119 12.07 -3.88 -6.24
CA ASP A 119 12.65 -5.21 -6.00
C ASP A 119 11.59 -6.22 -5.54
N CYS A 120 10.69 -5.83 -4.63
CA CYS A 120 9.61 -6.69 -4.18
C CYS A 120 8.67 -7.04 -5.35
N ILE A 121 8.40 -6.10 -6.24
CA ILE A 121 7.56 -6.35 -7.42
C ILE A 121 8.29 -7.25 -8.42
N GLU A 122 9.57 -7.01 -8.72
CA GLU A 122 10.34 -7.86 -9.64
C GLU A 122 10.41 -9.33 -9.15
N SER A 123 10.36 -9.55 -7.83
CA SER A 123 10.26 -10.91 -7.26
C SER A 123 8.88 -11.57 -7.35
N VAL A 124 7.82 -10.80 -7.63
CA VAL A 124 6.41 -11.26 -7.65
C VAL A 124 5.78 -11.12 -9.05
N ILE A 125 6.41 -10.37 -9.96
CA ILE A 125 6.01 -10.34 -11.36
C ILE A 125 6.15 -11.74 -11.93
N VAL A 126 5.06 -12.23 -12.49
CA VAL A 126 4.97 -13.54 -13.14
C VAL A 126 4.65 -13.35 -14.60
N GLU A 127 5.13 -14.26 -15.44
CA GLU A 127 4.71 -14.27 -16.83
C GLU A 127 3.22 -14.67 -16.90
N PRO A 128 2.44 -14.09 -17.83
CA PRO A 128 1.03 -14.43 -17.97
C PRO A 128 0.83 -15.95 -18.15
N GLY A 129 -0.04 -16.54 -17.32
CA GLY A 129 -0.40 -17.95 -17.41
C GLY A 129 0.46 -18.91 -16.58
N GLU A 130 1.43 -18.41 -15.80
CA GLU A 130 2.20 -19.24 -14.87
C GLU A 130 1.47 -19.55 -13.55
N ASN A 131 0.35 -18.87 -13.27
CA ASN A 131 -0.37 -19.02 -11.99
C ASN A 131 -1.18 -20.32 -11.87
N ILE A 132 -1.15 -20.89 -10.67
CA ILE A 132 -1.84 -22.13 -10.30
C ILE A 132 -3.34 -21.86 -10.05
N SER A 133 -4.03 -21.24 -11.01
CA SER A 133 -5.46 -20.98 -10.88
C SER A 133 -6.25 -22.28 -10.96
N ARG A 134 -7.16 -22.50 -10.00
CA ARG A 134 -8.02 -23.68 -9.92
C ARG A 134 -9.50 -23.27 -9.87
N PRO A 135 -10.43 -24.15 -10.27
CA PRO A 135 -11.87 -23.87 -10.18
C PRO A 135 -12.31 -23.53 -8.76
N GLY A 136 -13.23 -22.57 -8.63
CA GLY A 136 -13.91 -22.25 -7.38
C GLY A 136 -13.15 -21.40 -6.38
N LEU A 137 -12.04 -20.77 -6.80
CA LEU A 137 -11.33 -19.78 -5.97
C LEU A 137 -12.02 -18.42 -6.00
N THR A 138 -11.74 -17.58 -5.02
CA THR A 138 -12.10 -16.16 -4.99
C THR A 138 -10.86 -15.33 -5.29
N VAL A 139 -10.97 -14.43 -6.25
CA VAL A 139 -9.84 -13.59 -6.70
C VAL A 139 -10.22 -12.13 -6.62
N GLU A 140 -9.51 -11.39 -5.78
CA GLU A 140 -9.61 -9.94 -5.72
C GLU A 140 -8.63 -9.33 -6.72
N ILE A 141 -9.16 -8.58 -7.69
CA ILE A 141 -8.39 -8.03 -8.81
C ILE A 141 -8.35 -6.51 -8.68
N ASP A 142 -7.14 -5.96 -8.82
CA ASP A 142 -6.91 -4.51 -8.79
C ASP A 142 -5.80 -4.08 -9.78
N GLU A 143 -5.79 -2.80 -10.12
CA GLU A 143 -4.81 -2.17 -11.00
C GLU A 143 -3.94 -1.19 -10.20
N ALA A 144 -2.61 -1.38 -10.26
CA ALA A 144 -1.67 -0.49 -9.58
C ALA A 144 -0.82 0.30 -10.59
N LYS A 145 -0.67 1.59 -10.32
CA LYS A 145 0.25 2.48 -11.04
C LYS A 145 1.56 2.61 -10.27
N PHE A 146 2.68 2.38 -10.95
CA PHE A 146 4.02 2.59 -10.41
C PHE A 146 4.69 3.76 -11.14
N ASP A 147 5.27 4.69 -10.38
CA ASP A 147 5.93 5.87 -10.94
C ASP A 147 7.45 5.57 -11.09
N ARG A 148 7.81 5.04 -12.27
CA ARG A 148 9.14 5.04 -12.96
C ARG A 148 9.97 3.73 -13.03
N ARG A 149 10.81 3.73 -14.09
CA ARG A 149 11.92 2.84 -14.56
C ARG A 149 11.59 1.69 -15.53
N LYS A 150 10.73 0.71 -15.20
CA LYS A 150 10.48 -0.46 -16.10
C LYS A 150 9.01 -0.63 -16.51
N PHE A 151 8.08 -0.52 -15.56
CA PHE A 151 6.64 -0.69 -15.77
C PHE A 151 5.86 0.46 -15.14
N ASN A 152 4.85 0.97 -15.84
CA ASN A 152 4.00 2.08 -15.39
C ASN A 152 2.69 1.57 -14.78
N TRP A 153 2.14 0.48 -15.32
CA TRP A 153 0.87 -0.09 -14.90
C TRP A 153 1.00 -1.60 -14.80
N VAL A 154 0.47 -2.16 -13.72
CA VAL A 154 0.31 -3.60 -13.55
C VAL A 154 -1.15 -3.90 -13.20
N VAL A 155 -1.60 -5.09 -13.55
CA VAL A 155 -2.81 -5.69 -13.01
C VAL A 155 -2.40 -6.85 -12.12
N GLY A 156 -3.03 -6.95 -10.96
CA GLY A 156 -2.77 -8.00 -10.00
C GLY A 156 -4.03 -8.67 -9.54
N GLY A 157 -3.88 -9.89 -9.03
CA GLY A 157 -4.98 -10.56 -8.34
C GLY A 157 -4.48 -11.39 -7.17
N ILE A 158 -5.25 -11.37 -6.07
CA ILE A 158 -5.00 -12.14 -4.86
C ILE A 158 -5.99 -13.31 -4.83
N PHE A 159 -5.48 -14.53 -4.82
CA PHE A 159 -6.29 -15.74 -4.61
C PHE A 159 -6.53 -15.91 -3.11
N CYS A 160 -7.73 -15.58 -2.64
CA CYS A 160 -8.04 -15.52 -1.21
C CYS A 160 -7.79 -16.87 -0.51
N GLU A 161 -8.18 -17.98 -1.11
CA GLU A 161 -8.05 -19.30 -0.47
C GLU A 161 -6.60 -19.82 -0.48
N LEU A 162 -5.79 -19.40 -1.45
CA LEU A 162 -4.39 -19.84 -1.58
C LEU A 162 -3.41 -18.89 -0.89
N LYS A 163 -3.84 -17.66 -0.61
CA LYS A 163 -2.98 -16.51 -0.24
C LYS A 163 -1.83 -16.30 -1.21
N ASP A 164 -2.08 -16.62 -2.47
CA ASP A 164 -1.13 -16.45 -3.54
C ASP A 164 -1.54 -15.24 -4.38
N VAL A 165 -0.57 -14.61 -5.02
CA VAL A 165 -0.78 -13.38 -5.77
C VAL A 165 -0.13 -13.49 -7.13
N PHE A 166 -0.76 -12.88 -8.13
CA PHE A 166 -0.11 -12.60 -9.40
C PHE A 166 0.00 -11.10 -9.61
N LEU A 167 1.11 -10.68 -10.19
CA LEU A 167 1.31 -9.33 -10.71
C LEU A 167 1.80 -9.44 -12.14
N VAL A 168 1.04 -8.85 -13.07
CA VAL A 168 1.38 -8.88 -14.50
C VAL A 168 1.42 -7.45 -15.03
N PRO A 169 2.54 -7.01 -15.62
CA PRO A 169 2.63 -5.69 -16.21
C PRO A 169 1.78 -5.59 -17.48
N TYR A 170 1.20 -4.42 -17.73
CA TYR A 170 0.51 -4.18 -18.98
C TYR A 170 1.49 -4.20 -20.16
N PRO A 171 1.15 -4.89 -21.27
CA PRO A 171 1.98 -4.86 -22.47
C PRO A 171 2.13 -3.42 -22.99
N ASP A 172 3.35 -3.07 -23.41
CA ASP A 172 3.76 -1.73 -23.86
C ASP A 172 3.43 -0.58 -22.87
N ASN A 173 3.23 -0.88 -21.59
CA ASN A 173 2.78 0.09 -20.57
C ASN A 173 1.46 0.80 -20.92
N LYS A 174 0.61 0.18 -21.76
CA LYS A 174 -0.68 0.75 -22.15
C LYS A 174 -1.82 0.09 -21.38
N ARG A 175 -2.37 0.83 -20.43
CA ARG A 175 -3.61 0.46 -19.74
C ARG A 175 -4.78 0.46 -20.74
N ASN A 176 -5.27 -0.72 -21.08
CA ASN A 176 -6.44 -0.93 -21.92
C ASN A 176 -7.25 -2.07 -21.34
N SER A 177 -8.57 -1.93 -21.30
CA SER A 177 -9.50 -2.97 -20.84
C SER A 177 -9.31 -4.30 -21.57
N ILE A 178 -8.93 -4.26 -22.86
CA ILE A 178 -8.65 -5.48 -23.64
C ILE A 178 -7.47 -6.25 -23.03
N CYS A 179 -6.33 -5.59 -22.86
CA CYS A 179 -5.14 -6.20 -22.28
C CYS A 179 -5.40 -6.71 -20.85
N MET A 180 -6.16 -5.94 -20.06
CA MET A 180 -6.56 -6.33 -18.71
C MET A 180 -7.37 -7.64 -18.72
N ILE A 181 -8.40 -7.71 -19.56
CA ILE A 181 -9.25 -8.88 -19.70
C ILE A 181 -8.43 -10.08 -20.18
N ASP A 182 -7.52 -9.89 -21.13
CA ASP A 182 -6.65 -10.96 -21.63
C ASP A 182 -5.74 -11.51 -20.53
N ILE A 183 -5.14 -10.63 -19.72
CA ILE A 183 -4.31 -11.03 -18.58
C ILE A 183 -5.15 -11.81 -17.56
N ILE A 184 -6.35 -11.35 -17.23
CA ILE A 184 -7.25 -12.04 -16.30
C ILE A 184 -7.65 -13.42 -16.87
N ASN A 185 -7.98 -13.52 -18.15
CA ASN A 185 -8.32 -14.80 -18.79
C ASN A 185 -7.17 -15.81 -18.79
N GLN A 186 -5.93 -15.33 -18.84
CA GLN A 186 -4.74 -16.20 -18.81
C GLN A 186 -4.38 -16.66 -17.41
N ASN A 187 -4.69 -15.86 -16.38
CA ASN A 187 -4.23 -16.11 -15.00
C ASN A 187 -5.33 -16.56 -14.04
N VAL A 188 -6.61 -16.46 -14.42
CA VAL A 188 -7.73 -16.81 -13.55
C VAL A 188 -8.61 -17.87 -14.23
N HIS A 189 -8.92 -18.95 -13.51
CA HIS A 189 -9.75 -20.07 -13.99
C HIS A 189 -11.24 -19.69 -14.07
N PRO A 190 -11.95 -19.86 -15.21
CA PRO A 190 -13.31 -19.33 -15.46
C PRO A 190 -14.38 -19.58 -14.37
N ASP A 191 -14.27 -20.69 -13.64
CA ASP A 191 -15.18 -21.04 -12.55
C ASP A 191 -14.91 -20.34 -11.21
N SER A 192 -13.86 -19.52 -11.14
CA SER A 192 -13.53 -18.71 -9.96
C SER A 192 -14.48 -17.50 -9.83
N MET A 193 -14.57 -16.93 -8.64
CA MET A 193 -15.32 -15.71 -8.36
C MET A 193 -14.35 -14.52 -8.41
N ILE A 194 -14.72 -13.47 -9.14
CA ILE A 194 -13.89 -12.26 -9.25
C ILE A 194 -14.52 -11.13 -8.42
N ILE A 195 -13.71 -10.50 -7.58
CA ILE A 195 -14.03 -9.29 -6.83
C ILE A 195 -13.22 -8.14 -7.43
N THR A 196 -13.88 -7.02 -7.75
CA THR A 196 -13.25 -5.80 -8.29
C THR A 196 -13.94 -4.55 -7.72
N ASP A 197 -13.31 -3.39 -7.92
CA ASP A 197 -13.89 -2.07 -7.67
C ASP A 197 -15.06 -1.70 -8.62
N CYS A 198 -15.43 -2.59 -9.54
CA CYS A 198 -16.47 -2.39 -10.54
C CYS A 198 -16.23 -1.20 -11.49
N TRP A 199 -14.97 -0.86 -11.75
CA TRP A 199 -14.63 0.07 -12.83
C TRP A 199 -15.14 -0.44 -14.20
N LYS A 200 -15.59 0.49 -15.06
CA LYS A 200 -16.16 0.18 -16.39
C LYS A 200 -15.24 -0.65 -17.29
N GLY A 201 -13.93 -0.60 -17.06
CA GLY A 201 -12.97 -1.44 -17.79
C GLY A 201 -13.20 -2.94 -17.60
N TYR A 202 -13.85 -3.37 -16.52
CA TYR A 202 -14.15 -4.76 -16.22
C TYR A 202 -15.44 -5.29 -16.89
N ASP A 203 -16.18 -4.45 -17.62
CA ASP A 203 -17.46 -4.83 -18.26
C ASP A 203 -17.35 -5.98 -19.27
N GLY A 204 -16.15 -6.23 -19.79
CA GLY A 204 -15.89 -7.36 -20.68
C GLY A 204 -15.76 -8.71 -19.98
N LEU A 205 -15.68 -8.78 -18.65
CA LEU A 205 -15.62 -10.02 -17.87
C LEU A 205 -17.01 -10.66 -17.67
N LYS A 206 -17.79 -10.78 -18.75
CA LYS A 206 -19.20 -11.22 -18.70
C LYS A 206 -19.37 -12.70 -18.33
N GLN A 207 -18.34 -13.51 -18.55
CA GLN A 207 -18.35 -14.94 -18.23
C GLN A 207 -18.15 -15.24 -16.74
N TRP A 208 -17.78 -14.23 -15.94
CA TRP A 208 -17.39 -14.38 -14.55
C TRP A 208 -18.52 -14.00 -13.58
N ARG A 209 -18.62 -14.74 -12.48
CA ARG A 209 -19.41 -14.29 -11.31
C ARG A 209 -18.67 -13.14 -10.65
N ARG A 210 -19.31 -11.96 -10.61
CA ARG A 210 -18.75 -10.72 -10.07
C ARG A 210 -19.56 -10.26 -8.88
N GLU A 211 -18.87 -9.93 -7.80
CA GLU A 211 -19.44 -9.14 -6.71
C GLU A 211 -18.65 -7.82 -6.57
N PRO A 212 -19.34 -6.70 -6.29
CA PRO A 212 -18.66 -5.46 -5.97
C PRO A 212 -17.86 -5.63 -4.68
N PHE A 213 -16.75 -4.91 -4.57
CA PHE A 213 -16.07 -4.78 -3.29
C PHE A 213 -17.08 -4.33 -2.23
N ASN A 214 -17.37 -5.18 -1.25
CA ASN A 214 -18.31 -4.88 -0.18
C ASN A 214 -17.51 -4.56 1.10
N PRO A 215 -17.11 -3.29 1.31
CA PRO A 215 -16.56 -2.90 2.58
C PRO A 215 -17.71 -2.95 3.59
N GLN A 216 -17.85 -4.06 4.30
CA GLN A 216 -18.74 -4.10 5.47
C GLN A 216 -18.29 -3.00 6.47
N PRO A 217 -19.25 -2.35 7.14
CA PRO A 217 -19.05 -1.08 7.86
C PRO A 217 -18.07 -1.14 9.03
#